data_AF-A0A071M9G4-F1
#
_entry.id   AF-A0A071M9G4-F1
#
_cell.length_a   1.000
_cell.length_b   1.000
_cell.length_c   1.000
_cell.angle_alpha   90.00
_cell.angle_beta   90.00
_cell.angle_gamma   90.00
#
_symmetry.space_group_name_H-M   'P 1'
#
loop_
_entity.id
_entity.type
_entity.pdbx_description
1 polymer ?
#
loop_
_entity_poly.entity_id
_entity_poly.type
_entity_poly.pdbx_seq_one_letter_code
_entity_poly.pdbx_strand_id
1 'polypeptide(L)'
;MVTMSTPVTDRPGPTARHSASVSDACMPTVSRTLRVISLEDERGRRDAFRANNPNLDFAFVDAVDGRALSDATIEESGLFAPGLPYTRGAIGIAMTTHRLWTAIAAGDALVTVAEDDAIFRPDFDDTAMRFLRAHAGRYDFVAWGYNFDSILRGSIFNSRTPVTMRFDEASLAQAVEDFRTDRGPVLVMNLLEFYGICAYTISPAGARFLLDHCFPLQPETLFSHGLGRTLPNYGIDVAMNKFYGAMRSVAAFPPLAVTMNARETSTIQR
;
A
#
# COMPACT_ATOMS: atom_id res chain seq x y z
N MET A 1 54.70 29.06 51.27
CA MET A 1 53.87 30.25 51.00
C MET A 1 52.59 29.76 50.36
N VAL A 2 51.48 29.98 51.05
CA VAL A 2 50.12 29.57 50.66
C VAL A 2 49.64 30.40 49.46
N THR A 3 48.89 29.79 48.54
CA THR A 3 47.66 30.27 47.85
C THR A 3 47.56 29.58 46.48
N MET A 4 46.41 29.20 45.92
CA MET A 4 45.03 28.93 46.35
C MET A 4 44.38 28.27 45.12
N SER A 5 43.47 27.33 45.35
CA SER A 5 42.70 26.63 44.33
C SER A 5 41.69 27.53 43.62
N THR A 6 41.41 27.26 42.35
CA THR A 6 40.08 27.45 41.75
C THR A 6 39.74 26.26 40.83
N PRO A 7 38.58 25.60 41.02
CA PRO A 7 38.13 24.53 40.14
C PRO A 7 37.35 25.09 38.95
N VAL A 8 37.52 24.43 37.80
CA VAL A 8 36.73 24.65 36.58
C VAL A 8 35.28 24.20 36.85
N THR A 9 34.35 25.13 36.73
CA THR A 9 32.91 24.89 36.80
C THR A 9 32.41 24.15 35.56
N ASP A 10 31.80 22.98 35.78
CA ASP A 10 30.96 22.26 34.83
C ASP A 10 29.82 23.15 34.31
N ARG A 11 29.68 23.22 32.99
CA ARG A 11 28.46 23.75 32.36
C ARG A 11 27.46 22.61 32.14
N PRO A 12 26.25 22.67 32.70
CA PRO A 12 25.21 21.71 32.37
C PRO A 12 24.73 21.94 30.94
N GLY A 13 24.73 20.86 30.15
CA GLY A 13 24.12 20.83 28.82
C GLY A 13 22.60 21.03 28.89
N PRO A 14 21.95 21.41 27.78
CA PRO A 14 20.54 21.75 27.78
C PRO A 14 19.67 20.52 28.02
N THR A 15 19.17 20.38 29.24
CA THR A 15 17.96 19.63 29.57
C THR A 15 16.74 20.39 29.07
N ALA A 16 15.96 19.76 28.20
CA ALA A 16 14.49 19.80 28.10
C ALA A 16 14.08 19.61 26.63
N ARG A 17 13.90 18.35 26.21
CA ARG A 17 12.86 18.08 25.22
C ARG A 17 11.63 17.69 26.00
N HIS A 18 10.64 18.56 25.94
CA HIS A 18 9.28 18.28 26.35
C HIS A 18 8.88 16.90 25.83
N SER A 19 8.62 15.97 26.74
CA SER A 19 7.70 14.89 26.48
C SER A 19 6.33 15.55 26.29
N ALA A 20 6.04 15.98 25.07
CA ALA A 20 4.67 16.16 24.67
C ALA A 20 4.01 14.78 24.90
N SER A 21 3.14 14.71 25.90
CA SER A 21 2.22 13.60 26.03
C SER A 21 1.55 13.45 24.67
N VAL A 22 1.87 12.36 23.97
CA VAL A 22 1.08 11.93 22.84
C VAL A 22 -0.33 11.88 23.39
N SER A 23 -1.18 12.77 22.90
CA SER A 23 -2.61 12.74 23.18
C SER A 23 -3.07 11.29 23.07
N ASP A 24 -3.92 10.86 23.99
CA ASP A 24 -4.61 9.56 24.02
C ASP A 24 -5.57 9.46 22.82
N ALA A 25 -5.05 9.69 21.62
CA ALA A 25 -5.73 9.45 20.37
C ALA A 25 -5.96 7.94 20.36
N CYS A 26 -7.23 7.55 20.41
CA CYS A 26 -7.65 6.17 20.32
C CYS A 26 -6.93 5.54 19.13
N MET A 27 -5.96 4.67 19.44
CA MET A 27 -5.14 4.05 18.42
C MET A 27 -6.09 3.25 17.51
N PRO A 28 -5.95 3.37 16.18
CA PRO A 28 -6.90 2.74 15.29
C PRO A 28 -6.84 1.22 15.48
N THR A 29 -8.01 0.60 15.51
CA THR A 29 -8.12 -0.86 15.62
C THR A 29 -7.63 -1.51 14.33
N VAL A 30 -7.48 -2.85 14.30
CA VAL A 30 -7.14 -3.55 13.05
C VAL A 30 -8.32 -4.44 12.68
N SER A 31 -8.88 -4.22 11.48
CA SER A 31 -9.94 -5.08 10.94
C SER A 31 -9.39 -6.47 10.68
N ARG A 32 -10.09 -7.50 11.18
CA ARG A 32 -9.80 -8.90 10.83
C ARG A 32 -10.29 -9.26 9.43
N THR A 33 -11.41 -8.66 9.01
CA THR A 33 -11.98 -8.92 7.69
C THR A 33 -11.26 -8.08 6.64
N LEU A 34 -10.66 -8.75 5.65
CA LEU A 34 -10.05 -8.13 4.47
C LEU A 34 -11.13 -7.61 3.51
N ARG A 35 -10.80 -6.59 2.72
CA ARG A 35 -11.63 -6.10 1.61
C ARG A 35 -11.00 -6.53 0.28
N VAL A 36 -11.68 -7.42 -0.44
CA VAL A 36 -11.16 -7.97 -1.70
C VAL A 36 -11.90 -7.33 -2.85
N ILE A 37 -11.18 -6.56 -3.67
CA ILE A 37 -11.75 -5.88 -4.83
C ILE A 37 -11.92 -6.89 -5.97
N SER A 38 -13.14 -7.03 -6.45
CA SER A 38 -13.47 -7.90 -7.59
C SER A 38 -14.71 -7.36 -8.29
N LEU A 39 -14.77 -7.44 -9.63
CA LEU A 39 -16.03 -7.17 -10.35
C LEU A 39 -17.10 -8.19 -9.90
N GLU A 40 -18.36 -7.75 -9.83
CA GLU A 40 -19.48 -8.58 -9.37
C GLU A 40 -19.66 -9.84 -10.23
N ASP A 41 -19.55 -9.66 -11.55
CA ASP A 41 -19.77 -10.72 -12.54
C ASP A 41 -18.59 -11.67 -12.73
N GLU A 42 -17.41 -11.36 -12.17
CA GLU A 42 -16.19 -12.17 -12.29
C GLU A 42 -16.19 -13.36 -11.30
N ARG A 43 -17.23 -14.20 -11.37
CA ARG A 43 -17.42 -15.35 -10.47
C ARG A 43 -16.21 -16.28 -10.42
N GLY A 44 -15.58 -16.54 -11.57
CA GLY A 44 -14.38 -17.38 -11.65
C GLY A 44 -13.19 -16.82 -10.88
N ARG A 45 -12.97 -15.50 -10.90
CA ARG A 45 -11.90 -14.85 -10.12
C ARG A 45 -12.20 -14.90 -8.63
N ARG A 46 -13.45 -14.64 -8.23
CA ARG A 46 -13.90 -14.77 -6.84
C ARG A 46 -13.67 -16.19 -6.32
N ASP A 47 -14.06 -17.21 -7.08
CA ASP A 47 -13.88 -18.61 -6.69
C ASP A 47 -12.40 -19.00 -6.59
N ALA A 48 -11.56 -18.54 -7.52
CA ALA A 48 -10.11 -18.73 -7.46
C ALA A 48 -9.50 -18.07 -6.20
N PHE A 49 -9.93 -16.85 -5.85
CA PHE A 49 -9.51 -16.20 -4.61
C PHE A 49 -9.86 -17.03 -3.38
N ARG A 50 -11.12 -17.54 -3.30
CA ARG A 50 -11.55 -18.41 -2.19
C ARG A 50 -10.70 -19.67 -2.07
N ALA A 51 -10.43 -20.31 -3.22
CA ALA A 51 -9.66 -21.55 -3.27
C ALA A 51 -8.19 -21.33 -2.88
N ASN A 52 -7.60 -20.20 -3.28
CA ASN A 52 -6.22 -19.86 -2.95
C ASN A 52 -6.03 -19.41 -1.50
N ASN A 53 -7.09 -18.89 -0.86
CA ASN A 53 -7.00 -18.25 0.45
C ASN A 53 -8.04 -18.80 1.46
N PRO A 54 -8.10 -20.12 1.70
CA PRO A 54 -9.19 -20.75 2.46
C PRO A 54 -9.26 -20.35 3.94
N ASN A 55 -8.17 -19.82 4.49
CA ASN A 55 -8.05 -19.47 5.92
C ASN A 55 -8.24 -17.99 6.21
N LEU A 56 -8.51 -17.15 5.20
CA LEU A 56 -8.68 -15.71 5.40
C LEU A 56 -10.15 -15.37 5.69
N ASP A 57 -10.37 -14.45 6.63
CA ASP A 57 -11.64 -13.75 6.77
C ASP A 57 -11.66 -12.55 5.81
N PHE A 58 -12.60 -12.55 4.86
CA PHE A 58 -12.69 -11.50 3.85
C PHE A 58 -14.12 -11.25 3.39
N ALA A 59 -14.34 -10.05 2.88
CA ALA A 59 -15.54 -9.68 2.14
C ALA A 59 -15.15 -9.12 0.77
N PHE A 60 -15.87 -9.56 -0.27
CA PHE A 60 -15.74 -8.94 -1.58
C PHE A 60 -16.33 -7.53 -1.57
N VAL A 61 -15.66 -6.64 -2.28
CA VAL A 61 -16.12 -5.30 -2.63
C VAL A 61 -16.33 -5.29 -4.12
N ASP A 62 -17.59 -5.10 -4.54
CA ASP A 62 -17.94 -5.04 -5.96
C ASP A 62 -17.26 -3.83 -6.60
N ALA A 63 -16.29 -4.10 -7.46
CA ALA A 63 -15.57 -3.07 -8.19
C ALA A 63 -16.52 -2.37 -9.18
N VAL A 64 -16.27 -1.08 -9.41
CA VAL A 64 -16.92 -0.32 -10.46
C VAL A 64 -16.43 -0.85 -11.81
N ASP A 65 -17.33 -1.39 -12.63
CA ASP A 65 -17.01 -1.72 -14.02
C ASP A 65 -16.96 -0.45 -14.85
N GLY A 66 -15.76 0.03 -15.13
CA GLY A 66 -15.59 1.25 -15.92
C GLY A 66 -16.15 1.16 -17.34
N ARG A 67 -16.33 -0.04 -17.90
CA ARG A 67 -16.93 -0.24 -19.23
C ARG A 67 -18.44 0.00 -19.22
N ALA A 68 -19.08 -0.14 -18.06
CA ALA A 68 -20.50 0.14 -17.88
C ALA A 68 -20.79 1.62 -17.59
N LEU A 69 -19.77 2.45 -17.36
CA LEU A 69 -19.92 3.88 -17.06
C LEU A 69 -20.14 4.70 -18.32
N SER A 70 -21.11 5.62 -18.27
CA SER A 70 -21.25 6.68 -19.27
C SER A 70 -20.20 7.78 -19.06
N ASP A 71 -19.89 8.53 -20.12
CA ASP A 71 -18.94 9.65 -20.03
C ASP A 71 -19.45 10.74 -19.08
N ALA A 72 -20.75 11.04 -19.10
CA ALA A 72 -21.38 11.96 -18.17
C ALA A 72 -21.17 11.53 -16.70
N THR A 73 -21.31 10.24 -16.39
CA THR A 73 -21.06 9.71 -15.04
C THR A 73 -19.61 9.91 -14.60
N ILE A 74 -18.66 9.76 -15.52
CA ILE A 74 -17.23 9.97 -15.24
C ILE A 74 -16.95 11.44 -15.00
N GLU A 75 -17.48 12.33 -15.83
CA GLU A 75 -17.33 13.79 -15.69
C GLU A 75 -17.98 14.31 -14.40
N GLU A 76 -19.22 13.91 -14.12
CA GLU A 76 -19.97 14.30 -12.92
C GLU A 76 -19.32 13.81 -11.61
N SER A 77 -18.50 12.75 -11.66
CA SER A 77 -17.77 12.26 -10.49
C SER A 77 -16.77 13.28 -9.95
N GLY A 78 -16.25 14.17 -10.79
CA GLY A 78 -15.19 15.13 -10.44
C GLY A 78 -13.84 14.48 -10.08
N LEU A 79 -13.67 13.16 -10.27
CA LEU A 79 -12.47 12.42 -9.86
C LEU A 79 -11.34 12.45 -10.90
N PHE A 80 -11.66 12.81 -12.15
CA PHE A 80 -10.74 12.74 -13.28
C PHE A 80 -10.69 14.07 -14.02
N ALA A 81 -9.50 14.63 -14.19
CA ALA A 81 -9.33 15.78 -15.05
C ALA A 81 -9.36 15.39 -16.54
N PRO A 82 -9.75 16.32 -17.44
CA PRO A 82 -9.71 16.07 -18.88
C PRO A 82 -8.31 15.69 -19.36
N GLY A 83 -8.23 14.77 -20.34
CA GLY A 83 -6.97 14.36 -20.96
C GLY A 83 -6.18 13.28 -20.20
N LEU A 84 -6.74 12.71 -19.14
CA LEU A 84 -6.14 11.59 -18.43
C LEU A 84 -6.12 10.33 -19.34
N PRO A 85 -4.97 9.66 -19.55
CA PRO A 85 -4.85 8.54 -20.48
C PRO A 85 -5.29 7.20 -19.84
N TYR A 86 -6.38 7.20 -19.07
CA TYR A 86 -6.87 6.02 -18.38
C TYR A 86 -7.75 5.17 -19.30
N THR A 87 -7.56 3.86 -19.25
CA THR A 87 -8.53 2.89 -19.80
C THR A 87 -9.83 2.92 -18.99
N ARG A 88 -10.89 2.30 -19.51
CA ARG A 88 -12.13 2.13 -18.76
C ARG A 88 -11.88 1.33 -17.48
N GLY A 89 -11.10 0.24 -17.54
CA GLY A 89 -10.68 -0.51 -16.36
C GLY A 89 -9.93 0.35 -15.32
N ALA A 90 -9.01 1.21 -15.77
CA ALA A 90 -8.26 2.12 -14.88
C ALA A 90 -9.18 3.16 -14.21
N ILE A 91 -10.21 3.66 -14.91
CA ILE A 91 -11.25 4.52 -14.32
C ILE A 91 -12.04 3.74 -13.26
N GLY A 92 -12.47 2.52 -13.58
CA GLY A 92 -13.22 1.65 -12.66
C GLY A 92 -12.48 1.39 -11.36
N ILE A 93 -11.20 1.00 -11.42
CA ILE A 93 -10.39 0.76 -10.22
C ILE A 93 -10.12 2.05 -9.43
N ALA A 94 -9.92 3.19 -10.10
CA ALA A 94 -9.74 4.48 -9.43
C ALA A 94 -11.01 4.91 -8.66
N MET A 95 -12.19 4.79 -9.25
CA MET A 95 -13.47 5.08 -8.57
C MET A 95 -13.73 4.10 -7.42
N THR A 96 -13.43 2.82 -7.63
CA THR A 96 -13.53 1.78 -6.59
C THR A 96 -12.64 2.11 -5.39
N THR A 97 -11.38 2.46 -5.68
CA THR A 97 -10.37 2.82 -4.68
C THR A 97 -10.77 4.08 -3.92
N HIS A 98 -11.23 5.12 -4.62
CA HIS A 98 -11.75 6.34 -4.00
C HIS A 98 -12.89 6.04 -3.02
N ARG A 99 -13.87 5.22 -3.43
CA ARG A 99 -14.99 4.82 -2.56
C ARG A 99 -14.52 4.04 -1.33
N LEU A 100 -13.60 3.09 -1.53
CA LEU A 100 -13.02 2.28 -0.44
C LEU A 100 -12.26 3.15 0.56
N TRP A 101 -11.37 4.02 0.06
CA TRP A 101 -10.62 4.93 0.93
C TRP A 101 -11.52 5.92 1.63
N THR A 102 -12.59 6.41 1.00
CA THR A 102 -13.57 7.29 1.67
C THR A 102 -14.21 6.59 2.87
N ALA A 103 -14.60 5.32 2.72
CA ALA A 103 -15.16 4.53 3.82
C ALA A 103 -14.12 4.26 4.92
N ILE A 104 -12.87 3.93 4.56
CA ILE A 104 -11.79 3.69 5.53
C ILE A 104 -11.41 4.98 6.27
N ALA A 105 -11.35 6.10 5.55
CA ALA A 105 -11.09 7.43 6.09
C ALA A 105 -12.15 7.89 7.10
N ALA A 106 -13.40 7.45 6.95
CA ALA A 106 -14.48 7.76 7.89
C ALA A 106 -14.49 6.84 9.13
N GLY A 107 -13.80 5.69 9.07
CA GLY A 107 -13.70 4.73 10.16
C GLY A 107 -12.55 4.98 11.12
N ASP A 108 -12.34 4.02 12.03
CA ASP A 108 -11.32 4.03 13.08
C ASP A 108 -10.39 2.79 13.03
N ALA A 109 -10.48 1.99 11.97
CA ALA A 109 -9.72 0.75 11.81
C ALA A 109 -8.72 0.82 10.65
N LEU A 110 -7.56 0.21 10.82
CA LEU A 110 -6.72 -0.23 9.71
C LEU A 110 -7.44 -1.32 8.95
N VAL A 111 -7.46 -1.21 7.63
CA VAL A 111 -8.13 -2.17 6.74
C VAL A 111 -7.13 -2.71 5.73
N THR A 112 -7.08 -4.03 5.64
CA THR A 112 -6.34 -4.72 4.58
C THR A 112 -7.22 -4.82 3.34
N VAL A 113 -6.72 -4.32 2.22
CA VAL A 113 -7.34 -4.34 0.90
C VAL A 113 -6.49 -5.21 -0.01
N ALA A 114 -7.13 -6.02 -0.86
CA ALA A 114 -6.46 -6.89 -1.82
C ALA A 114 -7.20 -6.90 -3.16
N GLU A 115 -6.48 -7.17 -4.24
CA GLU A 115 -7.07 -7.60 -5.50
C GLU A 115 -7.47 -9.09 -5.43
N ASP A 116 -8.43 -9.49 -6.27
CA ASP A 116 -8.97 -10.85 -6.29
C ASP A 116 -8.04 -11.91 -6.92
N ASP A 117 -6.88 -11.52 -7.41
CA ASP A 117 -5.84 -12.44 -7.88
C ASP A 117 -4.69 -12.62 -6.86
N ALA A 118 -4.80 -11.98 -5.68
CA ALA A 118 -3.82 -12.13 -4.62
C ALA A 118 -3.86 -13.54 -3.99
N ILE A 119 -2.67 -14.12 -3.81
CA ILE A 119 -2.41 -15.37 -3.10
C ILE A 119 -1.63 -15.02 -1.83
N PHE A 120 -2.19 -15.31 -0.68
CA PHE A 120 -1.59 -14.99 0.61
C PHE A 120 -0.80 -16.16 1.18
N ARG A 121 0.19 -15.83 2.00
CA ARG A 121 0.85 -16.81 2.86
C ARG A 121 -0.18 -17.41 3.83
N PRO A 122 -0.21 -18.72 4.10
CA PRO A 122 -1.28 -19.32 4.90
C PRO A 122 -1.40 -18.80 6.34
N ASP A 123 -0.34 -18.21 6.90
CA ASP A 123 -0.29 -17.59 8.23
C ASP A 123 -0.40 -16.05 8.17
N PHE A 124 -0.88 -15.48 7.05
CA PHE A 124 -0.96 -14.04 6.85
C PHE A 124 -1.74 -13.34 7.94
N ASP A 125 -2.95 -13.81 8.28
CA ASP A 125 -3.82 -13.11 9.23
C ASP A 125 -3.15 -12.96 10.60
N ASP A 126 -2.66 -14.06 11.17
CA ASP A 126 -1.93 -14.05 12.45
C ASP A 126 -0.67 -13.16 12.38
N THR A 127 0.08 -13.27 11.29
CA THR A 127 1.34 -12.57 11.11
C THR A 127 1.15 -11.06 10.94
N ALA A 128 0.23 -10.64 10.07
CA ALA A 128 -0.10 -9.24 9.83
C ALA A 128 -0.75 -8.62 11.07
N MET A 129 -1.70 -9.30 11.72
CA MET A 129 -2.33 -8.81 12.95
C MET A 129 -1.31 -8.60 14.07
N ARG A 130 -0.39 -9.55 14.28
CA ARG A 130 0.70 -9.41 15.26
C ARG A 130 1.60 -8.23 14.91
N PHE A 131 1.99 -8.10 13.64
CA PHE A 131 2.82 -6.99 13.17
C PHE A 131 2.15 -5.63 13.39
N LEU A 132 0.90 -5.47 12.93
CA LEU A 132 0.16 -4.21 12.99
C LEU A 132 -0.12 -3.79 14.43
N ARG A 133 -0.44 -4.73 15.33
CA ARG A 133 -0.61 -4.46 16.77
C ARG A 133 0.69 -4.04 17.44
N ALA A 134 1.80 -4.72 17.15
CA ALA A 134 3.11 -4.35 17.69
C ALA A 134 3.60 -2.98 17.20
N HIS A 135 3.08 -2.51 16.07
CA HIS A 135 3.40 -1.23 15.45
C HIS A 135 2.18 -0.31 15.35
N ALA A 136 1.25 -0.42 16.32
CA ALA A 136 0.02 0.35 16.31
C ALA A 136 0.31 1.83 16.10
N GLY A 137 -0.41 2.47 15.18
CA GLY A 137 -0.28 3.89 14.85
C GLY A 137 1.09 4.32 14.31
N ARG A 138 2.00 3.40 13.98
CA ARG A 138 3.31 3.73 13.38
C ARG A 138 3.25 3.91 11.87
N TYR A 139 2.42 3.14 11.18
CA TYR A 139 2.34 3.09 9.73
C TYR A 139 0.95 3.51 9.25
N ASP A 140 0.94 4.24 8.13
CA ASP A 140 -0.29 4.62 7.44
C ASP A 140 -0.58 3.71 6.26
N PHE A 141 0.46 3.08 5.70
CA PHE A 141 0.36 2.17 4.57
C PHE A 141 1.39 1.05 4.70
N VAL A 142 0.95 -0.19 4.54
CA VAL A 142 1.82 -1.37 4.54
C VAL A 142 1.53 -2.19 3.29
N ALA A 143 2.44 -2.23 2.33
CA ALA A 143 2.35 -3.13 1.19
C ALA A 143 2.72 -4.55 1.63
N TRP A 144 1.79 -5.49 1.47
CA TRP A 144 2.01 -6.91 1.76
C TRP A 144 2.37 -7.71 0.52
N GLY A 145 1.91 -7.26 -0.65
CA GLY A 145 2.24 -7.80 -1.94
C GLY A 145 2.33 -6.71 -3.00
N TYR A 146 3.07 -7.00 -4.05
CA TYR A 146 3.34 -6.12 -5.19
C TYR A 146 3.63 -6.99 -6.41
N ASN A 147 3.51 -6.41 -7.62
CA ASN A 147 3.72 -7.18 -8.84
C ASN A 147 5.20 -7.46 -9.10
N PHE A 148 5.52 -8.69 -9.51
CA PHE A 148 6.89 -9.13 -9.78
C PHE A 148 7.36 -8.80 -11.21
N ASP A 149 6.46 -8.33 -12.08
CA ASP A 149 6.80 -7.75 -13.39
C ASP A 149 7.26 -6.28 -13.30
N SER A 150 7.39 -5.76 -12.07
CA SER A 150 7.84 -4.40 -11.79
C SER A 150 8.91 -4.38 -10.67
N ILE A 151 9.14 -3.18 -10.12
CA ILE A 151 10.14 -2.93 -9.09
C ILE A 151 9.49 -2.69 -7.73
N LEU A 152 10.26 -2.96 -6.68
CA LEU A 152 10.04 -2.41 -5.35
C LEU A 152 11.21 -1.51 -5.01
N ARG A 153 10.94 -0.25 -4.69
CA ARG A 153 11.95 0.70 -4.22
C ARG A 153 11.66 1.09 -2.79
N GLY A 154 12.66 0.93 -1.94
CA GLY A 154 12.61 1.34 -0.56
C GLY A 154 13.84 2.14 -0.15
N SER A 155 14.02 2.32 1.16
CA SER A 155 15.23 2.94 1.71
C SER A 155 15.75 2.22 2.95
N ILE A 156 17.07 2.23 3.09
CA ILE A 156 17.82 1.67 4.21
C ILE A 156 18.60 2.78 4.94
N PHE A 157 19.20 2.42 6.08
CA PHE A 157 20.01 3.32 6.92
C PHE A 157 19.25 4.60 7.33
N ASN A 158 18.07 4.42 7.94
CA ASN A 158 17.18 5.50 8.39
C ASN A 158 16.78 6.44 7.24
N SER A 159 16.29 5.85 6.15
CA SER A 159 15.80 6.56 4.95
C SER A 159 16.84 7.34 4.15
N ARG A 160 18.14 7.03 4.31
CA ARG A 160 19.22 7.79 3.65
C ARG A 160 19.69 7.19 2.34
N THR A 161 19.54 5.88 2.17
CA THR A 161 20.05 5.18 0.99
C THR A 161 18.90 4.45 0.31
N PRO A 162 18.45 4.90 -0.88
CA PRO A 162 17.46 4.19 -1.67
C PRO A 162 18.01 2.85 -2.16
N VAL A 163 17.13 1.85 -2.22
CA VAL A 163 17.41 0.53 -2.79
C VAL A 163 16.28 0.18 -3.75
N THR A 164 16.62 -0.33 -4.93
CA THR A 164 15.65 -0.84 -5.92
C THR A 164 15.84 -2.34 -6.07
N MET A 165 14.75 -3.09 -5.85
CA MET A 165 14.67 -4.53 -6.07
C MET A 165 13.98 -4.78 -7.41
N ARG A 166 14.53 -5.73 -8.17
CA ARG A 166 13.94 -6.27 -9.40
C ARG A 166 13.67 -7.74 -9.17
N PHE A 167 12.51 -8.20 -9.61
CA PHE A 167 12.08 -9.57 -9.42
C PHE A 167 12.15 -10.36 -10.72
N ASP A 168 12.22 -11.68 -10.57
CA ASP A 168 12.08 -12.62 -11.68
C ASP A 168 10.67 -13.22 -11.62
N GLU A 169 9.76 -12.65 -12.42
CA GLU A 169 8.37 -13.07 -12.53
C GLU A 169 8.23 -14.55 -12.96
N ALA A 170 9.10 -15.02 -13.87
CA ALA A 170 9.04 -16.39 -14.38
C ALA A 170 9.38 -17.40 -13.27
N SER A 171 10.32 -17.03 -12.39
CA SER A 171 10.67 -17.84 -11.21
C SER A 171 9.57 -17.86 -10.15
N LEU A 172 8.80 -16.76 -9.98
CA LEU A 172 7.68 -16.73 -9.02
C LEU A 172 6.63 -17.79 -9.36
N ALA A 173 6.31 -17.97 -10.64
CA ALA A 173 5.32 -18.95 -11.08
C ALA A 173 5.68 -20.39 -10.65
N GLN A 174 6.97 -20.69 -10.53
CA GLN A 174 7.48 -21.99 -10.10
C GLN A 174 7.61 -22.10 -8.58
N ALA A 175 7.59 -20.98 -7.86
CA ALA A 175 7.84 -20.88 -6.43
C ALA A 175 6.58 -20.67 -5.57
N VAL A 176 5.36 -20.73 -6.15
CA VAL A 176 4.11 -20.52 -5.40
C VAL A 176 3.94 -21.52 -4.25
N GLU A 177 4.33 -22.78 -4.45
CA GLU A 177 4.26 -23.79 -3.38
C GLU A 177 5.32 -23.54 -2.29
N ASP A 178 6.52 -23.09 -2.67
CA ASP A 178 7.54 -22.66 -1.69
C ASP A 178 7.03 -21.45 -0.89
N PHE A 179 6.41 -20.47 -1.54
CA PHE A 179 5.78 -19.33 -0.87
C PHE A 179 4.70 -19.76 0.13
N ARG A 180 3.89 -20.78 -0.20
CA ARG A 180 2.86 -21.30 0.72
C ARG A 180 3.44 -21.96 1.96
N THR A 181 4.65 -22.50 1.88
CA THR A 181 5.34 -23.14 3.01
C THR A 181 6.27 -22.18 3.76
N ASP A 182 6.62 -21.03 3.18
CA ASP A 182 7.49 -20.05 3.82
C ASP A 182 6.89 -19.53 5.13
N ARG A 183 7.73 -19.47 6.17
CA ARG A 183 7.39 -18.89 7.49
C ARG A 183 8.48 -17.94 7.95
N GLY A 184 9.21 -17.35 7.01
CA GLY A 184 10.23 -16.34 7.28
C GLY A 184 9.69 -15.14 8.07
N PRO A 185 10.56 -14.41 8.78
CA PRO A 185 10.16 -13.23 9.54
C PRO A 185 9.61 -12.14 8.62
N VAL A 186 8.67 -11.35 9.15
CA VAL A 186 8.20 -10.13 8.47
C VAL A 186 9.21 -9.03 8.71
N LEU A 187 9.99 -8.70 7.69
CA LEU A 187 10.78 -7.49 7.67
C LEU A 187 10.04 -6.45 6.84
N VAL A 188 10.19 -5.19 7.20
CA VAL A 188 9.63 -4.07 6.44
C VAL A 188 10.71 -3.06 6.09
N MET A 189 10.61 -2.49 4.90
CA MET A 189 11.42 -1.36 4.47
C MET A 189 10.54 -0.14 4.22
N ASN A 190 11.08 1.06 4.47
CA ASN A 190 10.39 2.30 4.11
C ASN A 190 10.16 2.31 2.60
N LEU A 191 8.90 2.50 2.20
CA LEU A 191 8.47 2.40 0.82
C LEU A 191 8.65 3.74 0.10
N LEU A 192 9.28 3.70 -1.06
CA LEU A 192 9.46 4.86 -1.93
C LEU A 192 8.68 4.72 -3.24
N GLU A 193 8.63 3.51 -3.82
CA GLU A 193 8.05 3.29 -5.15
C GLU A 193 7.69 1.82 -5.36
N PHE A 194 6.54 1.52 -5.94
CA PHE A 194 6.19 0.22 -6.53
C PHE A 194 5.01 0.38 -7.48
N TYR A 195 4.85 -0.53 -8.43
CA TYR A 195 3.73 -0.51 -9.39
C TYR A 195 2.97 -1.84 -9.36
N GLY A 196 1.66 -1.78 -9.59
CA GLY A 196 0.77 -2.92 -9.41
C GLY A 196 0.45 -3.19 -7.94
N ILE A 197 -0.79 -2.90 -7.56
CA ILE A 197 -1.28 -3.09 -6.20
C ILE A 197 -1.80 -4.52 -6.08
N CYS A 198 -1.20 -5.33 -5.21
CA CYS A 198 -1.65 -6.70 -4.96
C CYS A 198 -2.42 -6.78 -3.62
N ALA A 199 -1.77 -6.42 -2.52
CA ALA A 199 -2.41 -6.36 -1.20
C ALA A 199 -1.71 -5.35 -0.29
N TYR A 200 -2.48 -4.58 0.47
CA TYR A 200 -1.96 -3.58 1.39
C TYR A 200 -2.89 -3.35 2.59
N THR A 201 -2.34 -2.94 3.72
CA THR A 201 -3.12 -2.34 4.82
C THR A 201 -2.98 -0.82 4.76
N ILE A 202 -4.09 -0.11 4.97
CA ILE A 202 -4.11 1.35 5.07
C ILE A 202 -4.83 1.81 6.34
N SER A 203 -4.31 2.84 6.99
CA SER A 203 -4.94 3.49 8.15
C SER A 203 -6.00 4.51 7.69
N PRO A 204 -6.95 4.92 8.56
CA PRO A 204 -7.85 6.03 8.23
C PRO A 204 -7.11 7.32 7.87
N ALA A 205 -5.96 7.58 8.50
CA ALA A 205 -5.13 8.74 8.18
C ALA A 205 -4.44 8.61 6.82
N GLY A 206 -3.93 7.42 6.48
CA GLY A 206 -3.35 7.13 5.17
C GLY A 206 -4.39 7.24 4.06
N ALA A 207 -5.61 6.76 4.29
CA ALA A 207 -6.71 6.86 3.33
C ALA A 207 -7.09 8.32 3.07
N ARG A 208 -7.25 9.15 4.12
CA ARG A 208 -7.45 10.60 3.96
C ARG A 208 -6.31 11.26 3.20
N PHE A 209 -5.07 10.95 3.57
CA PHE A 209 -3.90 11.49 2.90
C PHE A 209 -3.91 11.20 1.39
N LEU A 210 -4.15 9.95 0.99
CA LEU A 210 -4.18 9.60 -0.43
C LEU A 210 -5.41 10.19 -1.15
N LEU A 211 -6.56 10.31 -0.49
CA LEU A 211 -7.72 11.03 -1.06
C LEU A 211 -7.37 12.48 -1.37
N ASP A 212 -6.79 13.20 -0.40
CA ASP A 212 -6.45 14.62 -0.51
C ASP A 212 -5.35 14.92 -1.55
N HIS A 213 -4.48 13.95 -1.81
CA HIS A 213 -3.27 14.16 -2.63
C HIS A 213 -3.34 13.48 -4.01
N CYS A 214 -4.07 12.38 -4.17
CA CYS A 214 -4.24 11.72 -5.47
C CYS A 214 -5.42 12.28 -6.27
N PHE A 215 -6.49 12.76 -5.60
CA PHE A 215 -7.72 13.19 -6.28
C PHE A 215 -7.87 14.73 -6.26
N PRO A 216 -8.41 15.33 -7.33
CA PRO A 216 -8.75 14.71 -8.62
C PRO A 216 -7.51 14.27 -9.41
N LEU A 217 -7.58 13.12 -10.08
CA LEU A 217 -6.48 12.55 -10.88
C LEU A 217 -6.19 13.43 -12.10
N GLN A 218 -4.92 13.79 -12.28
CA GLN A 218 -4.47 14.71 -13.31
C GLN A 218 -3.62 14.02 -14.39
N PRO A 219 -3.71 14.46 -15.67
CA PRO A 219 -2.72 14.08 -16.67
C PRO A 219 -1.36 14.65 -16.28
N GLU A 220 -0.45 13.77 -15.91
CA GLU A 220 0.90 14.14 -15.51
C GLU A 220 1.92 13.09 -15.99
N THR A 221 3.18 13.49 -16.02
CA THR A 221 4.31 12.60 -16.32
C THR A 221 5.21 12.53 -15.09
N LEU A 222 5.40 11.33 -14.57
CA LEU A 222 6.22 11.08 -13.39
C LEU A 222 7.55 10.47 -13.81
N PHE A 223 8.63 10.88 -13.16
CA PHE A 223 9.90 10.17 -13.29
C PHE A 223 9.96 9.02 -12.28
N SER A 224 10.00 7.79 -12.79
CA SER A 224 10.20 6.59 -11.99
C SER A 224 11.70 6.44 -11.69
N HIS A 225 12.09 6.61 -10.42
CA HIS A 225 13.48 6.43 -10.03
C HIS A 225 13.89 4.96 -10.03
N GLY A 226 12.95 4.05 -9.72
CA GLY A 226 13.17 2.61 -9.78
C GLY A 226 13.35 2.07 -11.19
N LEU A 227 12.59 2.59 -12.17
CA LEU A 227 12.67 2.16 -13.56
C LEU A 227 13.63 3.00 -14.42
N GLY A 228 14.07 4.16 -13.92
CA GLY A 228 14.98 5.06 -14.64
C GLY A 228 14.36 5.70 -15.88
N ARG A 229 13.03 5.91 -15.89
CA ARG A 229 12.29 6.47 -17.04
C ARG A 229 11.09 7.28 -16.61
N THR A 230 10.55 8.08 -17.53
CA THR A 230 9.26 8.74 -17.34
C THR A 230 8.09 7.79 -17.62
N LEU A 231 7.00 7.98 -16.90
CA LEU A 231 5.73 7.27 -17.08
C LEU A 231 4.59 8.30 -17.12
N PRO A 232 3.63 8.18 -18.05
CA PRO A 232 2.38 8.91 -17.91
C PRO A 232 1.61 8.37 -16.70
N ASN A 233 0.81 9.21 -16.06
CA ASN A 233 -0.20 8.75 -15.09
C ASN A 233 -1.27 7.97 -15.85
N TYR A 234 -1.16 6.64 -15.88
CA TYR A 234 -2.11 5.73 -16.55
C TYR A 234 -2.93 4.89 -15.55
N GLY A 235 -2.68 5.02 -14.25
CA GLY A 235 -3.37 4.26 -13.22
C GLY A 235 -3.20 4.87 -11.83
N ILE A 236 -4.14 4.57 -10.92
CA ILE A 236 -4.12 5.09 -9.54
C ILE A 236 -2.85 4.70 -8.79
N ASP A 237 -2.30 3.52 -9.09
CA ASP A 237 -1.03 3.04 -8.54
C ASP A 237 0.15 3.95 -8.95
N VAL A 238 0.15 4.47 -10.19
CA VAL A 238 1.13 5.47 -10.63
C VAL A 238 0.99 6.77 -9.83
N ALA A 239 -0.23 7.25 -9.61
CA ALA A 239 -0.48 8.48 -8.83
C ALA A 239 -0.01 8.33 -7.37
N MET A 240 -0.19 7.16 -6.76
CA MET A 240 0.24 6.87 -5.38
C MET A 240 1.76 6.94 -5.20
N ASN A 241 2.55 6.64 -6.24
CA ASN A 241 4.02 6.64 -6.15
C ASN A 241 4.62 7.99 -5.76
N LYS A 242 3.90 9.10 -5.97
CA LYS A 242 4.31 10.44 -5.53
C LYS A 242 4.37 10.58 -4.01
N PHE A 243 3.65 9.71 -3.31
CA PHE A 243 3.20 9.96 -1.95
C PHE A 243 3.71 8.94 -0.94
N TYR A 244 4.16 7.75 -1.38
CA TYR A 244 4.66 6.74 -0.45
C TYR A 244 5.79 7.25 0.46
N GLY A 245 6.75 7.99 -0.09
CA GLY A 245 7.86 8.56 0.68
C GLY A 245 7.47 9.74 1.58
N ALA A 246 6.31 10.37 1.34
CA ALA A 246 5.77 11.46 2.17
C ALA A 246 4.83 10.94 3.29
N MET A 247 4.38 9.69 3.17
CA MET A 247 3.54 9.00 4.13
C MET A 247 4.37 8.01 4.96
N ARG A 248 3.86 7.55 6.12
CA ARG A 248 4.50 6.49 6.91
C ARG A 248 4.25 5.13 6.26
N SER A 249 4.82 4.96 5.08
CA SER A 249 4.62 3.82 4.20
C SER A 249 5.77 2.82 4.32
N VAL A 250 5.43 1.54 4.40
CA VAL A 250 6.41 0.46 4.34
C VAL A 250 5.95 -0.67 3.42
N ALA A 251 6.90 -1.48 2.98
CA ALA A 251 6.63 -2.70 2.23
C ALA A 251 7.29 -3.90 2.92
N ALA A 252 6.56 -5.02 2.99
CA ALA A 252 7.06 -6.28 3.51
C ALA A 252 8.07 -6.91 2.54
N PHE A 253 9.17 -7.46 3.09
CA PHE A 253 10.11 -8.27 2.35
C PHE A 253 10.68 -9.41 3.25
N PRO A 254 10.51 -10.70 2.88
CA PRO A 254 9.72 -11.20 1.74
C PRO A 254 8.23 -10.76 1.79
N PRO A 255 7.52 -10.73 0.65
CA PRO A 255 6.11 -10.35 0.64
C PRO A 255 5.26 -11.43 1.34
N LEU A 256 4.11 -11.03 1.86
CA LEU A 256 3.11 -11.93 2.46
C LEU A 256 1.90 -12.20 1.56
N ALA A 257 1.83 -11.50 0.43
CA ALA A 257 0.92 -11.78 -0.67
C ALA A 257 1.69 -11.70 -1.99
N VAL A 258 1.37 -12.60 -2.91
CA VAL A 258 1.89 -12.60 -4.28
C VAL A 258 0.72 -12.58 -5.25
N THR A 259 0.96 -12.14 -6.47
CA THR A 259 0.01 -12.26 -7.57
C THR A 259 0.74 -12.77 -8.79
N MET A 260 0.05 -13.58 -9.58
CA MET A 260 0.55 -14.03 -10.88
C MET A 260 0.43 -12.94 -11.96
N ASN A 261 -0.30 -11.85 -11.67
CA ASN A 261 -0.50 -10.69 -12.54
C ASN A 261 -0.73 -11.06 -14.01
N ALA A 262 -1.64 -12.01 -14.25
CA ALA A 262 -1.90 -12.52 -15.59
C ALA A 262 -2.53 -11.43 -16.47
N ARG A 263 -1.70 -10.73 -17.26
CA ARG A 263 -2.12 -9.57 -18.07
C ARG A 263 -3.29 -9.88 -19.01
N GLU A 264 -3.36 -11.10 -19.51
CA GLU A 264 -4.40 -11.56 -20.43
C GLU A 264 -5.80 -11.52 -19.81
N THR A 265 -5.90 -11.74 -18.50
CA THR A 265 -7.16 -11.74 -17.74
C THR A 265 -7.39 -10.46 -16.95
N SER A 266 -6.48 -9.49 -17.04
CA SER A 266 -6.60 -8.21 -16.34
C SER A 266 -7.82 -7.44 -16.84
N THR A 267 -8.68 -7.06 -15.90
CA THR A 267 -9.85 -6.20 -16.13
C THR A 267 -9.50 -4.71 -16.08
N ILE A 268 -8.29 -4.37 -15.61
CA ILE A 268 -7.79 -2.99 -15.51
C ILE A 268 -7.25 -2.52 -16.87
N GLN A 269 -6.57 -3.40 -17.60
CA GLN A 269 -5.96 -3.07 -18.90
C GLN A 269 -6.97 -2.97 -20.06
N ARG A 270 -8.24 -3.29 -19.80
CA ARG A 270 -9.33 -3.32 -20.79
C ARG A 270 -10.21 -2.07 -20.74
#